data_AF-A0A1Y1NMC4-F1
#
_entry.id   AF-A0A1Y1NMC4-F1
#
_cell.length_a   1.000
_cell.length_b   1.000
_cell.length_c   1.000
_cell.angle_alpha   90.00
_cell.angle_beta   90.00
_cell.angle_gamma   90.00
#
_symmetry.space_group_name_H-M   'P 1'
#
loop_
_entity.id
_entity.type
_entity.pdbx_description
1 polymer ?
#
loop_
_entity_poly.entity_id
_entity_poly.type
_entity_poly.pdbx_seq_one_letter_code
_entity_poly.pdbx_strand_id
1 'polypeptide(L)'
;RNAENIPSAEIVIMMLYSSYVVYAVTVILGYFIVIDGSEQNTRTKRPRAPRHPAENDLDDDYTDERNNELSSSRVPLGFLSPSVQEYLELGKSIPGRPGTDYPVLGVVPYTNFYCDDQPYPGFFADPDTRCQTWHYCDIDGRQTSFLCPNGTQFNQAVFACDWWFNVRCDLSTRLYVINARLYGRPKLDPSRPHRTITKQLLEDIFNDE
;
A
#
# COMPACT_ATOMS: atom_id res chain seq x y z
N ARG A 1 61.08 -45.93 19.40
CA ARG A 1 60.63 -44.52 19.57
C ARG A 1 61.00 -43.86 18.25
N ASN A 2 60.12 -43.68 17.27
CA ASN A 2 58.74 -43.18 17.32
C ASN A 2 57.91 -43.87 16.23
N ALA A 3 56.72 -44.36 16.58
CA ALA A 3 55.74 -44.80 15.59
C ALA A 3 54.92 -43.57 15.20
N GLU A 4 55.05 -43.13 13.95
CA GLU A 4 54.17 -42.12 13.36
C GLU A 4 52.78 -42.74 13.16
N ASN A 5 51.80 -42.21 13.88
CA ASN A 5 50.38 -42.56 13.75
C ASN A 5 49.89 -42.09 12.37
N ILE A 6 49.79 -43.01 11.41
CA ILE A 6 49.13 -42.79 10.12
C ILE A 6 47.62 -42.73 10.39
N PRO A 7 46.93 -41.61 10.14
CA PRO A 7 45.49 -41.53 10.35
C PRO A 7 44.76 -42.45 9.36
N SER A 8 43.73 -43.16 9.85
CA SER A 8 42.89 -44.02 9.01
C SER A 8 42.25 -43.23 7.87
N ALA A 9 42.03 -43.88 6.73
CA ALA A 9 41.50 -43.25 5.50
C ALA A 9 40.18 -42.49 5.74
N GLU A 10 39.36 -42.93 6.69
CA GLU A 10 38.12 -42.23 7.09
C GLU A 10 38.38 -40.85 7.72
N ILE A 11 39.45 -40.72 8.52
CA ILE A 11 39.83 -39.43 9.12
C ILE A 11 40.31 -38.47 8.03
N VAL A 12 41.07 -38.97 7.05
CA VAL A 12 41.53 -38.15 5.92
C VAL A 12 40.34 -37.66 5.09
N ILE A 13 39.36 -38.53 4.80
CA ILE A 13 38.14 -38.17 4.07
C ILE A 13 37.31 -37.13 4.84
N MET A 14 37.15 -37.31 6.15
CA MET A 14 36.43 -36.34 7.01
C MET A 14 37.13 -34.97 7.04
N MET A 15 38.47 -34.94 7.08
CA MET A 15 39.23 -33.69 7.06
C MET A 15 39.16 -33.00 5.69
N LEU A 16 39.19 -33.74 4.59
CA LEU A 16 39.02 -33.20 3.23
C LEU A 16 37.61 -32.64 3.03
N TYR A 17 36.58 -33.35 3.52
CA TYR A 17 35.20 -32.88 3.45
C TYR A 17 34.97 -31.62 4.28
N SER A 18 35.48 -31.58 5.52
CA SER A 18 35.43 -30.39 6.38
C SER A 18 36.13 -29.19 5.73
N SER A 19 37.32 -29.39 5.17
CA SER A 19 38.07 -28.35 4.47
C SER A 19 37.31 -27.82 3.25
N TYR A 20 36.66 -28.71 2.49
CA TYR A 20 35.84 -28.33 1.34
C TYR A 20 34.59 -27.53 1.75
N VAL A 21 33.90 -27.95 2.82
CA VAL A 21 32.73 -27.22 3.34
C VAL A 21 33.12 -25.83 3.83
N VAL A 22 34.22 -25.71 4.58
CA VAL A 22 34.73 -24.41 5.04
C VAL A 22 35.09 -23.51 3.85
N TYR A 23 35.75 -24.06 2.82
CA TYR A 23 36.07 -23.33 1.59
C TYR A 23 34.82 -22.88 0.83
N ALA A 24 33.82 -23.74 0.68
CA ALA A 24 32.57 -23.39 0.02
C ALA A 24 31.82 -22.27 0.76
N VAL A 25 31.76 -22.33 2.09
CA VAL A 25 31.12 -21.30 2.92
C VAL A 25 31.87 -19.96 2.84
N THR A 26 33.21 -19.96 2.87
CA THR A 26 33.98 -18.72 2.74
C THR A 26 33.86 -18.07 1.36
N VAL A 27 33.78 -18.88 0.30
CA VAL A 27 33.53 -18.37 -1.07
C VAL A 27 32.11 -17.79 -1.19
N ILE A 28 31.10 -18.47 -0.63
CA ILE A 28 29.70 -17.98 -0.66
C ILE A 28 29.58 -16.67 0.13
N LEU A 29 30.12 -16.59 1.35
CA LEU A 29 30.10 -15.37 2.16
C LEU A 29 30.90 -14.24 1.51
N GLY A 30 32.05 -14.55 0.90
CA GLY A 30 32.82 -13.58 0.11
C GLY A 30 32.03 -13.03 -1.08
N TYR A 31 31.23 -13.87 -1.75
CA TYR A 31 30.38 -13.44 -2.85
C TYR A 31 29.28 -12.48 -2.38
N PHE A 32 28.66 -12.74 -1.23
CA PHE A 32 27.69 -11.81 -0.64
C PHE A 32 28.30 -10.45 -0.26
N ILE A 33 29.55 -10.42 0.22
CA ILE A 33 30.26 -9.17 0.52
C ILE A 33 30.57 -8.35 -0.75
N VAL A 34 30.80 -9.01 -1.89
CA VAL A 34 31.08 -8.34 -3.18
C VAL A 34 29.80 -7.80 -3.83
N ILE A 35 28.63 -8.39 -3.55
CA ILE A 35 27.34 -7.92 -4.07
C ILE A 35 26.80 -6.70 -3.30
N ASP A 36 27.17 -6.51 -2.03
CA ASP A 36 26.86 -5.30 -1.24
C ASP A 36 27.80 -4.12 -1.57
N GLY A 37 28.04 -3.91 -2.86
CA GLY A 37 28.76 -2.76 -3.40
C GLY A 37 27.95 -1.46 -3.28
N SER A 38 28.09 -0.77 -2.15
CA SER A 38 28.16 0.70 -2.03
C SER A 38 27.27 1.53 -2.97
N GLU A 39 26.04 1.84 -2.57
CA GLU A 39 25.34 3.04 -3.07
C GLU A 39 26.03 4.31 -2.54
N GLN A 40 27.05 4.80 -3.27
CA GLN A 40 27.46 6.20 -3.14
C GLN A 40 26.56 7.07 -4.00
N ASN A 41 25.49 7.56 -3.37
CA ASN A 41 24.63 8.58 -3.94
C ASN A 41 25.39 9.93 -3.95
N THR A 42 26.19 10.16 -5.00
CA THR A 42 26.84 11.46 -5.21
C THR A 42 25.78 12.49 -5.67
N ARG A 43 25.35 13.31 -4.72
CA ARG A 43 24.45 14.44 -4.97
C ARG A 43 25.16 15.51 -5.80
N THR A 44 24.99 15.47 -7.12
CA THR A 44 25.38 16.57 -8.01
C THR A 44 24.46 17.76 -7.76
N LYS A 45 24.97 18.83 -7.14
CA LYS A 45 24.25 20.10 -7.01
C LYS A 45 24.13 20.74 -8.40
N ARG A 46 22.93 20.72 -9.00
CA ARG A 46 22.63 21.53 -10.19
C ARG A 46 22.71 23.02 -9.84
N PRO A 47 23.36 23.87 -10.64
CA PRO A 47 23.34 25.31 -10.41
C PRO A 47 21.91 25.86 -10.57
N ARG A 48 21.58 26.82 -9.71
CA ARG A 48 20.31 27.55 -9.71
C ARG A 48 20.20 28.36 -11.01
N ALA A 49 19.12 28.18 -11.76
CA ALA A 49 18.83 29.00 -12.93
C ALA A 49 18.72 30.50 -12.55
N PRO A 50 19.16 31.44 -13.40
CA PRO A 50 19.04 32.87 -13.15
C PRO A 50 17.56 33.30 -13.03
N ARG A 51 17.26 34.23 -12.12
CA ARG A 51 15.96 34.91 -12.08
C ARG A 51 15.83 35.78 -13.32
N HIS A 52 14.86 35.47 -14.17
CA HIS A 52 14.30 36.47 -15.07
C HIS A 52 13.34 37.40 -14.30
N PRO A 53 13.25 38.69 -14.66
CA PRO A 53 12.38 39.64 -13.98
C PRO A 53 10.91 39.29 -14.19
N ALA A 54 10.08 39.69 -13.22
CA ALA A 54 8.64 39.59 -13.30
C ALA A 54 8.12 40.41 -14.47
N GLU A 55 7.46 39.74 -15.43
CA GLU A 55 6.49 40.38 -16.30
C GLU A 55 5.10 40.00 -15.81
N ASN A 56 4.35 41.04 -15.47
CA ASN A 56 2.91 40.99 -15.26
C ASN A 56 2.25 40.80 -16.63
N ASP A 57 1.41 39.78 -16.78
CA ASP A 57 0.31 39.71 -17.75
C ASP A 57 -0.69 38.68 -17.15
N LEU A 58 -1.75 39.13 -16.48
CA LEU A 58 -3.10 39.44 -17.00
C LEU A 58 -3.98 38.18 -17.21
N ASP A 59 -5.07 38.22 -16.44
CA ASP A 59 -6.41 37.64 -16.61
C ASP A 59 -6.65 36.14 -16.30
N ASP A 60 -7.14 35.91 -15.07
CA ASP A 60 -7.94 34.74 -14.67
C ASP A 60 -9.28 34.75 -15.41
N ASP A 61 -9.34 34.07 -16.56
CA ASP A 61 -10.62 33.62 -17.15
C ASP A 61 -10.91 32.20 -16.66
N TYR A 62 -11.90 32.08 -15.78
CA TYR A 62 -12.43 30.80 -15.33
C TYR A 62 -13.46 30.31 -16.36
N THR A 63 -13.00 29.61 -17.38
CA THR A 63 -13.85 28.78 -18.24
C THR A 63 -13.53 27.30 -18.01
N ASP A 64 -14.51 26.60 -17.43
CA ASP A 64 -14.55 25.13 -17.29
C ASP A 64 -14.73 24.49 -18.67
N GLU A 65 -13.67 24.43 -19.47
CA GLU A 65 -13.64 23.67 -20.74
C GLU A 65 -13.46 22.18 -20.47
N ARG A 66 -14.50 21.61 -19.87
CA ARG A 66 -14.74 20.17 -19.76
C ARG A 66 -15.02 19.63 -21.16
N ASN A 67 -13.97 19.17 -21.86
CA ASN A 67 -13.93 18.23 -23.01
C ASN A 67 -12.93 18.59 -24.13
N ASN A 68 -12.07 19.61 -23.96
CA ASN A 68 -11.02 19.85 -24.95
C ASN A 68 -9.88 18.84 -24.72
N GLU A 69 -9.57 18.00 -25.71
CA GLU A 69 -8.36 17.19 -25.72
C GLU A 69 -7.16 18.12 -25.51
N LEU A 70 -6.65 18.19 -24.28
CA LEU A 70 -5.45 18.96 -24.00
C LEU A 70 -4.30 18.24 -24.69
N SER A 71 -4.00 18.72 -25.89
CA SER A 71 -2.87 18.38 -26.72
C SER A 71 -1.66 18.02 -25.86
N SER A 72 -1.35 16.73 -25.85
CA SER A 72 -0.10 16.15 -25.34
C SER A 72 1.12 16.60 -26.17
N SER A 73 1.05 17.71 -26.91
CA SER A 73 1.98 18.02 -28.00
C SER A 73 3.04 19.09 -27.66
N ARG A 74 3.27 19.43 -26.39
CA ARG A 74 4.30 20.44 -26.03
C ARG A 74 5.45 19.94 -25.13
N VAL A 75 5.53 18.64 -24.85
CA VAL A 75 6.65 18.11 -24.09
C VAL A 75 7.48 17.20 -25.00
N PRO A 76 8.75 17.54 -25.29
CA PRO A 76 9.63 16.67 -26.06
C PRO A 76 9.73 15.28 -25.42
N LEU A 77 9.66 14.24 -26.24
CA LEU A 77 9.87 12.85 -25.81
C LEU A 77 11.23 12.75 -25.09
N GLY A 78 11.21 12.25 -23.85
CA GLY A 78 12.40 12.14 -22.98
C GLY A 78 12.58 13.26 -21.95
N PHE A 79 11.69 14.26 -21.88
CA PHE A 79 11.74 15.31 -20.87
C PHE A 79 11.12 14.91 -19.53
N LEU A 80 10.08 14.06 -19.53
CA LEU A 80 9.48 13.52 -18.31
C LEU A 80 10.24 12.29 -17.84
N SER A 81 10.48 12.18 -16.54
CA SER A 81 10.99 10.93 -15.97
C SER A 81 9.91 9.84 -16.02
N PRO A 82 10.29 8.55 -16.03
CA PRO A 82 9.32 7.45 -16.04
C PRO A 82 8.26 7.56 -14.94
N SER A 83 8.68 7.94 -13.73
CA SER A 83 7.76 8.15 -12.60
C SER A 83 6.79 9.31 -12.84
N VAL A 84 7.23 10.42 -13.44
CA VAL A 84 6.35 11.56 -13.73
C VAL A 84 5.33 11.22 -14.81
N GLN A 85 5.74 10.42 -15.80
CA GLN A 85 4.83 9.92 -16.82
C GLN A 85 3.69 9.09 -16.20
N GLU A 86 4.04 8.18 -15.28
CA GLU A 86 3.08 7.34 -14.54
C GLU A 86 2.07 8.19 -13.73
N TYR A 87 2.53 9.22 -13.03
CA TYR A 87 1.63 10.15 -12.34
C TYR A 87 0.69 10.90 -13.29
N LEU A 88 1.17 11.28 -14.48
CA LEU A 88 0.37 11.99 -15.47
C LEU A 88 -0.72 11.10 -16.06
N GLU A 89 -0.41 9.83 -16.27
CA GLU A 89 -1.37 8.82 -16.74
C GLU A 89 -2.43 8.50 -15.68
N LEU A 90 -2.03 8.43 -14.41
CA LEU A 90 -2.97 8.29 -13.29
C LEU A 90 -3.97 9.47 -13.22
N GLY A 91 -3.49 10.69 -13.43
CA GLY A 91 -4.33 11.89 -13.46
C GLY A 91 -5.32 11.95 -14.63
N LYS A 92 -5.16 11.11 -15.67
CA LYS A 92 -6.11 11.03 -16.79
C LYS A 92 -7.26 10.06 -16.53
N SER A 93 -7.06 9.06 -15.68
CA SER A 93 -8.05 7.99 -15.42
C SER A 93 -8.89 8.23 -14.17
N ILE A 94 -8.38 9.02 -13.21
CA ILE A 94 -9.06 9.32 -11.95
C ILE A 94 -9.40 10.81 -11.91
N PRO A 95 -10.69 11.19 -11.78
CA PRO A 95 -11.06 12.60 -11.64
C PRO A 95 -10.37 13.24 -10.43
N GLY A 96 -9.85 14.45 -10.61
CA GLY A 96 -9.14 15.20 -9.57
C GLY A 96 -7.62 15.13 -9.68
N ARG A 97 -6.94 16.01 -8.94
CA ARG A 97 -5.48 16.17 -8.94
C ARG A 97 -4.85 15.28 -7.86
N PRO A 98 -4.00 14.31 -8.23
CA PRO A 98 -3.26 13.50 -7.26
C PRO A 98 -2.46 14.38 -6.29
N GLY A 99 -2.43 14.00 -5.02
CA GLY A 99 -1.75 14.74 -3.94
C GLY A 99 -2.54 15.92 -3.38
N THR A 100 -3.35 16.59 -4.20
CA THR A 100 -4.20 17.72 -3.78
C THR A 100 -5.58 17.23 -3.36
N ASP A 101 -6.34 16.67 -4.29
CA ASP A 101 -7.73 16.25 -4.07
C ASP A 101 -7.81 14.92 -3.31
N TYR A 102 -6.83 14.05 -3.55
CA TYR A 102 -6.69 12.77 -2.85
C TYR A 102 -5.23 12.43 -2.57
N PRO A 103 -4.95 11.66 -1.51
CA PRO A 103 -3.60 11.21 -1.18
C PRO A 103 -3.10 10.10 -2.13
N VAL A 104 -1.77 10.05 -2.31
CA VAL A 104 -1.06 9.08 -3.17
C VAL A 104 0.11 8.46 -2.41
N LEU A 105 -0.15 8.03 -1.17
CA LEU A 105 0.82 7.35 -0.34
C LEU A 105 1.18 6.00 -0.97
N GLY A 106 2.48 5.71 -1.09
CA GLY A 106 2.96 4.41 -1.59
C GLY A 106 3.18 3.37 -0.49
N VAL A 107 3.19 3.80 0.76
CA VAL A 107 3.38 2.98 1.96
C VAL A 107 2.51 3.52 3.08
N VAL A 108 2.13 2.65 4.01
CA VAL A 108 1.40 3.06 5.21
C VAL A 108 2.34 3.89 6.10
N PRO A 109 2.09 5.19 6.32
CA PRO A 109 2.90 6.00 7.22
C PRO A 109 2.57 5.64 8.67
N TYR A 110 3.48 6.02 9.56
CA TYR A 110 3.21 5.97 11.00
C TYR A 110 2.30 7.14 11.40
N THR A 111 1.23 6.85 12.13
CA THR A 111 0.25 7.80 12.66
C THR A 111 -0.01 7.51 14.14
N ASN A 112 -0.73 8.40 14.84
CA ASN A 112 -1.03 8.21 16.26
C ASN A 112 -2.29 7.37 16.51
N PHE A 113 -2.58 6.42 15.61
CA PHE A 113 -3.71 5.51 15.74
C PHE A 113 -3.27 4.21 16.43
N TYR A 114 -3.96 3.87 17.52
CA TYR A 114 -3.79 2.60 18.25
C TYR A 114 -5.13 1.91 18.45
N CYS A 115 -5.15 0.60 18.22
CA CYS A 115 -6.33 -0.24 18.47
C CYS A 115 -6.72 -0.28 19.96
N ASP A 116 -5.75 -0.19 20.87
CA ASP A 116 -6.00 -0.18 22.31
C ASP A 116 -6.78 1.05 22.78
N ASP A 117 -6.71 2.15 22.03
CA ASP A 117 -7.44 3.39 22.32
C ASP A 117 -8.88 3.34 21.78
N GLN A 118 -9.23 2.32 20.98
CA GLN A 118 -10.54 2.23 20.36
C GLN A 118 -11.53 1.43 21.23
N PRO A 119 -12.80 1.88 21.32
CA PRO A 119 -13.79 1.22 22.17
C PRO A 119 -14.30 -0.12 21.61
N TYR A 120 -14.04 -0.42 20.34
CA TYR A 120 -14.54 -1.61 19.65
C TYR A 120 -13.44 -2.23 18.78
N PRO A 121 -13.38 -3.56 18.63
CA PRO A 121 -12.66 -4.15 17.51
C PRO A 121 -13.37 -3.84 16.19
N GLY A 122 -12.64 -3.82 15.07
CA GLY A 122 -13.22 -3.56 13.76
C GLY A 122 -12.31 -2.77 12.84
N PHE A 123 -12.92 -1.96 11.97
CA PHE A 123 -12.23 -1.22 10.92
C PHE A 123 -12.25 0.27 11.19
N PHE A 124 -11.12 0.94 11.02
CA PHE A 124 -10.95 2.35 11.39
C PHE A 124 -10.26 3.10 10.26
N ALA A 125 -10.93 4.10 9.68
CA ALA A 125 -10.30 5.03 8.74
C ALA A 125 -9.24 5.87 9.47
N ASP A 126 -8.09 6.16 8.87
CA ASP A 126 -7.08 7.01 9.49
C ASP A 126 -7.19 8.46 8.96
N PRO A 127 -7.69 9.43 9.75
CA PRO A 127 -7.81 10.82 9.31
C PRO A 127 -6.45 11.50 9.06
N ASP A 128 -5.38 11.08 9.75
CA ASP A 128 -4.04 11.68 9.61
C ASP A 128 -3.47 11.44 8.21
N THR A 129 -3.93 10.37 7.55
CA THR A 129 -3.55 10.03 6.16
C THR A 129 -4.55 10.49 5.11
N ARG A 130 -5.51 11.36 5.48
CA ARG A 130 -6.70 11.65 4.67
C ARG A 130 -7.42 10.36 4.26
N CYS A 131 -7.61 9.45 5.22
CA CYS A 131 -8.31 8.19 5.04
C CYS A 131 -7.77 7.28 3.93
N GLN A 132 -6.57 7.48 3.39
CA GLN A 132 -5.97 6.48 2.49
C GLN A 132 -5.55 5.24 3.27
N THR A 133 -5.04 5.44 4.48
CA THR A 133 -4.76 4.37 5.42
C THR A 133 -6.00 4.05 6.23
N TRP A 134 -6.15 2.78 6.55
CA TRP A 134 -7.12 2.30 7.51
C TRP A 134 -6.52 1.15 8.32
N HIS A 135 -7.08 0.93 9.50
CA HIS A 135 -6.60 -0.04 10.47
C HIS A 135 -7.68 -1.08 10.74
N TYR A 136 -7.25 -2.34 10.78
CA TYR A 136 -8.00 -3.46 11.32
C TYR A 136 -7.55 -3.72 12.75
N CYS A 137 -8.48 -3.61 13.68
CA CYS A 137 -8.30 -3.95 15.08
C CYS A 137 -9.00 -5.28 15.35
N ASP A 138 -8.21 -6.30 15.64
CA ASP A 138 -8.71 -7.61 16.03
C ASP A 138 -9.33 -7.58 17.44
N ILE A 139 -10.11 -8.60 17.77
CA ILE A 139 -10.75 -8.76 19.09
C ILE A 139 -9.69 -8.86 20.20
N ASP A 140 -8.50 -9.37 19.86
CA ASP A 140 -7.36 -9.51 20.77
C ASP A 140 -6.52 -8.21 20.91
N GLY A 141 -6.92 -7.11 20.27
CA GLY A 141 -6.16 -5.84 20.25
C GLY A 141 -5.05 -5.77 19.20
N ARG A 142 -4.82 -6.84 18.43
CA ARG A 142 -3.84 -6.83 17.33
C ARG A 142 -4.23 -5.82 16.25
N GLN A 143 -3.27 -4.98 15.87
CA GLN A 143 -3.43 -3.96 14.85
C GLN A 143 -2.76 -4.37 13.53
N THR A 144 -3.50 -4.26 12.44
CA THR A 144 -2.95 -4.35 11.08
C THR A 144 -3.38 -3.13 10.29
N SER A 145 -2.45 -2.50 9.57
CA SER A 145 -2.73 -1.28 8.80
C SER A 145 -2.63 -1.55 7.31
N PHE A 146 -3.51 -0.95 6.54
CA PHE A 146 -3.63 -1.15 5.09
C PHE A 146 -3.73 0.18 4.37
N LEU A 147 -3.48 0.14 3.06
CA LEU A 147 -3.60 1.28 2.18
C LEU A 147 -4.68 1.04 1.13
N CYS A 148 -5.58 2.00 0.96
CA CYS A 148 -6.46 2.06 -0.20
C CYS A 148 -5.67 2.45 -1.46
N PRO A 149 -6.03 1.92 -2.64
CA PRO A 149 -5.42 2.31 -3.91
C PRO A 149 -5.50 3.83 -4.17
N ASN A 150 -4.57 4.35 -4.98
CA ASN A 150 -4.57 5.77 -5.38
C ASN A 150 -5.92 6.16 -6.00
N GLY A 151 -6.47 7.30 -5.58
CA GLY A 151 -7.79 7.79 -5.99
C GLY A 151 -8.96 7.28 -5.15
N THR A 152 -8.70 6.43 -4.16
CA THR A 152 -9.71 5.94 -3.21
C THR A 152 -9.33 6.28 -1.78
N GLN A 153 -10.35 6.33 -0.91
CA GLN A 153 -10.21 6.54 0.53
C GLN A 153 -11.08 5.50 1.25
N PHE A 154 -10.72 5.13 2.47
CA PHE A 154 -11.50 4.22 3.28
C PHE A 154 -12.78 4.90 3.76
N ASN A 155 -13.92 4.40 3.30
CA ASN A 155 -15.23 4.86 3.71
C ASN A 155 -15.67 4.14 4.98
N GLN A 156 -15.52 4.82 6.11
CA GLN A 156 -15.88 4.26 7.42
C GLN A 156 -17.32 3.76 7.48
N ALA A 157 -18.26 4.38 6.76
CA ALA A 157 -19.68 4.03 6.82
C ALA A 157 -20.01 2.64 6.23
N VAL A 158 -19.22 2.19 5.26
CA VAL A 158 -19.46 0.95 4.50
C VAL A 158 -18.32 -0.06 4.62
N PHE A 159 -17.26 0.29 5.36
CA PHE A 159 -16.08 -0.55 5.60
C PHE A 159 -15.34 -0.98 4.32
N ALA A 160 -15.24 -0.09 3.34
CA ALA A 160 -14.55 -0.37 2.07
C ALA A 160 -13.84 0.87 1.54
N CYS A 161 -12.83 0.68 0.70
CA CYS A 161 -12.26 1.76 -0.09
C CYS A 161 -13.26 2.18 -1.17
N ASP A 162 -13.55 3.46 -1.24
CA ASP A 162 -14.46 4.08 -2.22
C ASP A 162 -13.75 5.26 -2.88
N TRP A 163 -14.28 5.75 -3.99
CA TRP A 163 -13.76 6.91 -4.70
C TRP A 163 -13.64 8.11 -3.76
N TRP A 164 -12.54 8.86 -3.88
CA TRP A 164 -12.21 9.90 -2.92
C TRP A 164 -13.34 10.94 -2.73
N PHE A 165 -14.11 11.25 -3.77
CA PHE A 165 -15.21 12.20 -3.73
C PHE A 165 -16.49 11.66 -3.07
N ASN A 166 -16.60 10.35 -2.87
CA ASN A 166 -17.70 9.70 -2.13
C ASN A 166 -17.41 9.64 -0.61
N VAL A 167 -16.16 9.84 -0.20
CA VAL A 167 -15.72 9.64 1.18
C VAL A 167 -15.66 10.94 1.96
N ARG A 168 -16.34 10.96 3.11
CA ARG A 168 -16.32 12.06 4.07
C ARG A 168 -15.35 11.76 5.21
N CYS A 169 -14.06 11.89 4.92
CA CYS A 169 -12.99 11.52 5.86
C CYS A 169 -13.08 12.28 7.20
N ASP A 170 -13.55 13.53 7.16
CA ASP A 170 -13.79 14.39 8.31
C ASP A 170 -14.83 13.82 9.29
N LEU A 171 -15.74 12.97 8.80
CA LEU A 171 -16.79 12.33 9.60
C LEU A 171 -16.42 10.92 10.06
N SER A 172 -15.30 10.36 9.59
CA SER A 172 -14.93 8.96 9.85
C SER A 172 -14.84 8.64 11.34
N THR A 173 -14.20 9.47 12.14
CA THR A 173 -14.05 9.24 13.59
C THR A 173 -15.38 9.14 14.32
N ARG A 174 -16.40 9.91 13.89
CA ARG A 174 -17.77 9.85 14.45
C ARG A 174 -18.49 8.54 14.11
N LEU A 175 -18.07 7.88 13.05
CA LEU A 175 -18.65 6.64 12.56
C LEU A 175 -17.98 5.39 13.15
N TYR A 176 -16.92 5.52 13.94
CA TYR A 176 -16.28 4.36 14.61
C TYR A 176 -17.25 3.54 15.46
N VAL A 177 -18.31 4.17 15.98
CA VAL A 177 -19.37 3.49 16.75
C VAL A 177 -20.05 2.35 15.99
N ILE A 178 -20.04 2.38 14.65
CA ILE A 178 -20.69 1.33 13.86
C ILE A 178 -19.93 0.00 13.92
N ASN A 179 -18.66 0.00 14.33
CA ASN A 179 -17.87 -1.21 14.61
C ASN A 179 -18.50 -2.08 15.71
N ALA A 180 -19.27 -1.49 16.63
CA ALA A 180 -19.97 -2.21 17.69
C ALA A 180 -20.92 -3.31 17.17
N ARG A 181 -21.27 -3.29 15.88
CA ARG A 181 -22.17 -4.26 15.23
C ARG A 181 -21.45 -5.41 14.53
N LEU A 182 -20.14 -5.32 14.29
CA LEU A 182 -19.39 -6.29 13.47
C LEU A 182 -19.31 -7.68 14.11
N TYR A 183 -19.08 -7.73 15.42
CA TYR A 183 -18.90 -8.98 16.18
C TYR A 183 -20.10 -9.32 17.07
N GLY A 184 -21.19 -8.57 16.91
CA GLY A 184 -22.44 -8.86 17.60
C GLY A 184 -23.10 -10.11 17.02
N ARG A 185 -23.65 -10.98 17.88
CA ARG A 185 -24.55 -12.04 17.40
C ARG A 185 -25.79 -11.37 16.80
N PRO A 186 -26.23 -11.77 15.60
CA PRO A 186 -27.50 -11.31 15.05
C PRO A 186 -28.61 -11.57 16.08
N LYS A 187 -29.35 -10.52 16.47
CA LYS A 187 -30.56 -10.70 17.27
C LYS A 187 -31.62 -11.27 16.35
N LEU A 188 -31.75 -12.59 16.36
CA LEU A 188 -32.80 -13.30 15.62
C LEU A 188 -34.13 -12.96 16.31
N ASP A 189 -35.09 -12.45 15.54
CA ASP A 189 -36.47 -12.31 16.00
C ASP A 189 -37.12 -13.70 15.95
N PRO A 190 -37.46 -14.33 17.09
CA PRO A 190 -38.03 -15.68 17.11
C PRO A 190 -39.42 -15.72 16.46
N SER A 191 -40.09 -14.58 16.25
CA SER A 191 -41.39 -14.50 15.59
C SER A 191 -41.30 -14.39 14.06
N ARG A 192 -40.14 -14.04 13.51
CA ARG A 192 -39.92 -14.00 12.07
C ARG A 192 -39.37 -15.35 11.61
N PRO A 193 -40.07 -16.10 10.74
CA PRO A 193 -39.51 -17.31 10.18
C PRO A 193 -38.22 -16.93 9.42
N HIS A 194 -37.10 -17.53 9.80
CA HIS A 194 -35.90 -17.46 8.97
C HIS A 194 -36.25 -18.00 7.59
N ARG A 195 -35.77 -17.33 6.53
CA ARG A 195 -35.91 -17.86 5.17
C ARG A 195 -35.12 -19.17 5.12
N THR A 196 -35.82 -20.29 5.18
CA THR A 196 -35.22 -21.59 4.95
C THR A 196 -34.85 -21.67 3.47
N ILE A 197 -33.57 -21.94 3.17
CA ILE A 197 -33.17 -22.26 1.80
C ILE A 197 -33.73 -23.65 1.49
N THR A 198 -34.86 -23.70 0.80
CA THR A 198 -35.47 -24.96 0.36
C THR A 198 -34.77 -25.45 -0.92
N LYS A 199 -34.83 -26.76 -1.15
CA LYS A 199 -34.32 -27.35 -2.40
C LYS A 199 -35.01 -26.74 -3.63
N GLN A 200 -36.32 -26.50 -3.54
CA GLN A 200 -37.09 -25.81 -4.58
C GLN A 200 -36.57 -24.40 -4.85
N LEU A 201 -36.28 -23.60 -3.81
CA LEU A 201 -35.73 -22.25 -4.01
C LEU A 201 -34.37 -22.28 -4.73
N LEU A 202 -33.55 -23.30 -4.48
CA LEU A 202 -32.28 -23.47 -5.20
C LEU A 202 -32.52 -23.90 -6.65
N GLU A 203 -33.43 -24.83 -6.88
CA GLU A 203 -33.80 -25.27 -8.23
C GLU A 203 -34.36 -24.10 -9.07
N ASP A 204 -35.21 -23.24 -8.48
CA ASP A 204 -35.77 -22.06 -9.14
C ASP A 204 -34.71 -20.98 -9.42
N ILE A 205 -33.77 -20.72 -8.49
CA ILE A 205 -32.72 -19.70 -8.70
C ILE A 205 -31.71 -20.11 -9.77
N PHE A 206 -31.39 -21.40 -9.87
CA PHE A 206 -30.28 -21.89 -10.68
C PHE A 206 -30.70 -22.59 -11.98
N ASN A 207 -31.99 -22.88 -12.18
CA ASN A 207 -32.49 -23.56 -13.38
C ASN A 207 -33.62 -22.79 -14.10
N ASP A 208 -33.65 -21.46 -14.02
CA ASP A 208 -34.43 -20.65 -14.96
C ASP A 208 -33.77 -20.74 -16.35
N GLU A 209 -34.12 -21.79 -17.10
CA GLU A 209 -33.85 -21.99 -18.53
C GLU A 209 -34.97 -21.39 -19.39
#